data_AF-A0A409YED4-F1
#
_entry.id   AF-A0A409YED4-F1
#
_cell.length_a   1.000
_cell.length_b   1.000
_cell.length_c   1.000
_cell.angle_alpha   90.00
_cell.angle_beta   90.00
_cell.angle_gamma   90.00
#
_symmetry.space_group_name_H-M   'P 1'
#
loop_
_entity.id
_entity.type
_entity.pdbx_description
1 polymer ?
#
loop_
_entity_poly.entity_id
_entity_poly.type
_entity_poly.pdbx_seq_one_letter_code
_entity_poly.pdbx_strand_id
1 'polypeptide(L)'
;MPIKAIVFEVNFTVWSGILDPQKWGKGHSARPKLEDNLERDVSDKRIIRDVSDYSREIRLFEDIPKIIHDIKKRRIRLGFVSKDSPRAMCDRALYFFEYPDENYKDVPIIRNVDFDETGNGDYINIFKNIKGWASAEGGEILFFDCHEESLAVERELGVHVEIVSHRTGVTWDIYNGAVKKYERGGGGGGKGPDTPYYGQPKLGKLLGEGKFSKVYEAVDDDDAVIKVLKNWTTEQRRRLLEIYAVIKTGRPFDPGSNQQDQYLCMIALELRNLHIINELKDPKPEDFSGWFKMKKIQGTHVWKHRLYRKHPFSVEFQEFIKSCMYLTMDAIEHVVKKYGVEHCDAHFKNVVFDFDGDKPVRASLLDWGIAVRMKWDGSRYIRGDDFQLIVPIYSDSKPGMKYTPDEFRRYWIGWMVKTEYTALWSRNVITSRDGEEFLKDLNWWYRR
;
A
#
# COMPACT_ATOMS: atom_id res chain seq x y z
N MET A 1 10.48 5.07 12.61
CA MET A 1 11.76 5.71 13.00
C MET A 1 12.87 4.77 12.55
N PRO A 2 14.01 5.26 12.05
CA PRO A 2 15.08 4.37 11.63
C PRO A 2 15.67 3.66 12.85
N ILE A 3 15.92 2.35 12.72
CA ILE A 3 16.66 1.61 13.74
C ILE A 3 18.10 2.12 13.75
N LYS A 4 18.56 2.57 14.92
CA LYS A 4 19.91 3.09 15.13
C LYS A 4 20.85 2.03 15.71
N ALA A 5 20.32 1.06 16.45
CA ALA A 5 21.09 -0.04 17.00
C ALA A 5 20.34 -1.37 16.92
N ILE A 6 21.07 -2.44 16.64
CA ILE A 6 20.59 -3.82 16.71
C ILE A 6 21.47 -4.58 17.69
N VAL A 7 20.83 -5.23 18.65
CA VAL A 7 21.48 -5.93 19.76
C VAL A 7 21.05 -7.39 19.73
N PHE A 8 21.99 -8.30 20.01
CA PHE A 8 21.71 -9.73 20.10
C PHE A 8 22.12 -10.26 21.46
N GLU A 9 21.25 -11.08 22.06
CA GLU A 9 21.74 -12.06 23.03
C GLU A 9 22.64 -13.03 22.27
N VAL A 10 23.73 -13.49 22.88
CA VAL A 10 24.65 -14.39 22.20
C VAL A 10 24.23 -15.85 22.31
N ASN A 11 23.84 -16.30 23.51
CA ASN A 11 23.53 -17.70 23.76
C ASN A 11 22.19 -18.08 23.10
N PHE A 12 22.17 -19.18 22.34
CA PHE A 12 21.02 -19.69 21.58
C PHE A 12 20.37 -18.73 20.56
N THR A 13 20.95 -17.56 20.35
CA THR A 13 20.45 -16.52 19.45
C THR A 13 21.45 -16.26 18.32
N VAL A 14 22.74 -16.15 18.65
CA VAL A 14 23.86 -15.98 17.69
C VAL A 14 24.57 -17.31 17.44
N TRP A 15 24.74 -18.12 18.48
CA TRP A 15 25.26 -19.48 18.39
C TRP A 15 24.43 -20.44 19.23
N SER A 16 24.52 -21.73 18.93
CA SER A 16 23.92 -22.78 19.76
C SER A 16 24.69 -22.95 21.08
N GLY A 17 23.98 -23.11 22.20
CA GLY A 17 24.59 -23.45 23.49
C GLY A 17 24.91 -22.24 24.37
N ILE A 18 25.48 -22.53 25.54
CA ILE A 18 25.88 -21.56 26.56
C ILE A 18 27.36 -21.76 26.88
N LEU A 19 28.11 -20.66 26.98
CA LEU A 19 29.48 -20.64 27.50
C LEU A 19 29.47 -20.63 29.04
N ASP A 20 28.93 -21.71 29.62
CA ASP A 20 28.76 -21.87 31.07
C ASP A 20 30.12 -21.99 31.79
N PRO A 21 30.51 -21.03 32.65
CA PRO A 21 31.82 -21.03 33.33
C PRO A 21 31.99 -22.15 34.35
N GLN A 22 30.89 -22.82 34.74
CA GLN A 22 30.93 -23.99 35.62
C GLN A 22 31.23 -25.27 34.85
N LYS A 23 31.01 -25.28 33.53
CA LYS A 23 31.26 -26.43 32.66
C LYS A 23 32.52 -26.24 31.82
N TRP A 24 32.66 -25.11 31.15
CA TRP A 24 33.76 -24.86 30.24
C TRP A 24 35.10 -24.71 30.97
N GLY A 25 36.18 -25.16 30.34
CA GLY A 25 37.52 -25.09 30.90
C GLY A 25 37.64 -25.83 32.24
N LYS A 26 36.95 -26.97 32.36
CA LYS A 26 37.00 -27.83 33.54
C LYS A 26 37.51 -29.21 33.16
N GLY A 27 38.45 -29.69 33.95
CA GLY A 27 38.97 -31.05 33.84
C GLY A 27 40.45 -31.09 33.50
N HIS A 28 40.90 -32.27 33.10
CA HIS A 28 42.29 -32.53 32.73
C HIS A 28 42.59 -31.80 31.42
N SER A 29 43.66 -31.00 31.37
CA SER A 29 44.07 -30.12 30.25
C SER A 29 43.38 -28.75 30.17
N ALA A 30 42.54 -28.39 31.15
CA ALA A 30 42.02 -27.03 31.23
C ALA A 30 43.15 -26.00 31.42
N ARG A 31 43.14 -24.95 30.59
CA ARG A 31 44.06 -23.81 30.70
C ARG A 31 43.65 -22.90 31.86
N PRO A 32 44.60 -22.16 32.47
CA PRO A 32 44.33 -21.34 33.66
C PRO A 32 43.25 -20.26 33.46
N LYS A 33 43.21 -19.65 32.27
CA LYS A 33 42.18 -18.67 31.91
C LYS A 33 41.06 -19.37 31.16
N LEU A 34 39.83 -19.05 31.56
CA LEU A 34 38.64 -19.72 31.06
C LEU A 34 38.49 -19.54 29.54
N GLU A 35 38.68 -18.31 29.05
CA GLU A 35 38.59 -17.95 27.64
C GLU A 35 39.67 -18.60 26.77
N ASP A 36 40.82 -18.97 27.34
CA ASP A 36 41.88 -19.64 26.58
C ASP A 36 41.54 -21.11 26.29
N ASN A 37 40.48 -21.64 26.90
CA ASN A 37 39.98 -22.97 26.62
C ASN A 37 39.09 -23.05 25.38
N LEU A 38 38.69 -21.92 24.78
CA LEU A 38 37.98 -21.94 23.51
C LEU A 38 38.97 -22.15 22.35
N GLU A 39 38.66 -23.10 21.48
CA GLU A 39 39.41 -23.35 20.25
C GLU A 39 38.44 -23.46 19.06
N ARG A 40 38.80 -22.84 17.93
CA ARG A 40 38.06 -23.00 16.68
C ARG A 40 38.31 -24.39 16.10
N ASP A 41 37.25 -25.07 15.69
CA ASP A 41 37.41 -26.37 15.02
C ASP A 41 38.18 -26.22 13.70
N VAL A 42 39.08 -27.17 13.44
CA VAL A 42 39.95 -27.16 12.27
C VAL A 42 39.21 -27.46 10.96
N SER A 43 38.09 -28.18 11.05
CA SER A 43 37.30 -28.61 9.90
C SER A 43 36.12 -27.69 9.60
N ASP A 44 35.56 -27.05 10.63
CA ASP A 44 34.43 -26.13 10.51
C ASP A 44 34.67 -24.85 11.30
N LYS A 45 34.91 -23.79 10.52
CA LYS A 45 35.10 -22.42 10.98
C LYS A 45 33.96 -21.84 11.82
N ARG A 46 32.77 -22.47 11.80
CA ARG A 46 31.57 -22.09 12.55
C ARG A 46 31.44 -22.83 13.88
N ILE A 47 32.37 -23.71 14.24
CA ILE A 47 32.37 -24.43 15.51
C ILE A 47 33.50 -23.92 16.39
N ILE A 48 33.17 -23.70 17.66
CA ILE A 48 34.15 -23.50 18.73
C ILE A 48 33.91 -24.57 19.78
N ARG A 49 34.99 -25.20 20.24
CA ARG A 49 34.97 -26.30 21.19
C ARG A 49 35.86 -26.01 22.40
N ASP A 50 35.58 -26.69 23.50
CA ASP A 50 36.40 -26.64 24.71
C ASP A 50 37.62 -27.56 24.57
N VAL A 51 38.84 -27.04 24.71
CA VAL A 51 40.08 -27.84 24.67
C VAL A 51 40.17 -28.90 25.77
N SER A 52 39.45 -28.71 26.88
CA SER A 52 39.39 -29.68 27.97
C SER A 52 38.32 -30.76 27.78
N ASP A 53 37.34 -30.53 26.89
CA ASP A 53 36.26 -31.47 26.59
C ASP A 53 35.63 -31.15 25.21
N TYR A 54 36.10 -31.81 24.15
CA TYR A 54 35.60 -31.59 22.79
C TYR A 54 34.13 -31.97 22.58
N SER A 55 33.46 -32.62 23.53
CA SER A 55 32.01 -32.82 23.45
C SER A 55 31.22 -31.52 23.72
N ARG A 56 31.87 -30.50 24.29
CA ARG A 56 31.31 -29.17 24.50
C ARG A 56 31.67 -28.29 23.32
N GLU A 57 30.66 -27.98 22.52
CA GLU A 57 30.80 -27.07 21.40
C GLU A 57 29.68 -26.02 21.37
N ILE A 58 30.00 -24.87 20.77
CA ILE A 58 29.03 -23.91 20.29
C ILE A 58 29.18 -23.79 18.77
N ARG A 59 28.07 -23.55 18.08
CA ARG A 59 28.02 -23.42 16.63
C ARG A 59 27.36 -22.12 16.25
N LEU A 60 28.02 -21.31 15.43
CA LEU A 60 27.44 -20.09 14.85
C LEU A 60 26.25 -20.45 13.95
N PHE A 61 25.12 -19.79 14.16
CA PHE A 61 23.97 -19.99 13.28
C PHE A 61 24.27 -19.47 11.86
N GLU A 62 23.71 -20.18 10.87
CA GLU A 62 24.10 -20.07 9.46
C GLU A 62 24.00 -18.65 8.88
N ASP A 63 22.94 -17.92 9.25
CA ASP A 63 22.63 -16.60 8.68
C ASP A 63 23.34 -15.43 9.38
N ILE A 64 23.97 -15.65 10.54
CA ILE A 64 24.57 -14.57 11.34
C ILE A 64 25.62 -13.76 10.56
N PRO A 65 26.57 -14.37 9.82
CA PRO A 65 27.53 -13.60 9.03
C PRO A 65 26.86 -12.66 8.00
N LYS A 66 25.78 -13.14 7.36
CA LYS A 66 25.01 -12.37 6.38
C LYS A 66 24.24 -11.23 7.04
N ILE A 67 23.66 -11.47 8.21
CA ILE A 67 22.97 -10.45 9.02
C ILE A 67 23.94 -9.34 9.43
N ILE A 68 25.09 -9.68 9.99
CA ILE A 68 26.10 -8.70 10.42
C ILE A 68 26.59 -7.87 9.23
N HIS A 69 26.83 -8.49 8.09
CA HIS A 69 27.20 -7.78 6.86
C HIS A 69 26.15 -6.72 6.46
N ASP A 70 24.85 -7.06 6.51
CA ASP A 70 23.76 -6.13 6.20
C ASP A 70 23.68 -4.98 7.23
N ILE A 71 23.77 -5.27 8.53
CA ILE A 71 23.79 -4.26 9.60
C ILE A 71 24.89 -3.22 9.34
N LYS A 72 26.09 -3.69 8.98
CA LYS A 72 27.24 -2.82 8.72
C LYS A 72 27.09 -2.03 7.43
N LYS A 73 26.63 -2.66 6.36
CA LYS A 73 26.31 -1.97 5.09
C LYS A 73 25.28 -0.84 5.29
N ARG A 74 24.32 -1.02 6.20
CA ARG A 74 23.32 -0.01 6.57
C ARG A 74 23.81 1.03 7.57
N ARG A 75 25.05 0.90 8.07
CA ARG A 75 25.65 1.77 9.11
C ARG A 75 24.83 1.81 10.40
N ILE A 76 24.21 0.69 10.76
CA ILE A 76 23.50 0.51 12.03
C ILE A 76 24.50 0.03 13.08
N ARG A 77 24.37 0.53 14.31
CA ARG A 77 25.25 0.10 15.42
C ARG A 77 24.91 -1.32 15.85
N LEU A 78 25.91 -2.15 16.09
CA LEU A 78 25.79 -3.57 16.45
C LEU A 78 26.18 -3.79 17.90
N GLY A 79 25.31 -4.41 18.69
CA GLY A 79 25.60 -4.80 20.06
C GLY A 79 25.46 -6.31 20.30
N PHE A 80 26.24 -6.81 21.25
CA PHE A 80 26.06 -8.15 21.83
C PHE A 80 25.91 -8.05 23.35
N VAL A 81 24.99 -8.84 23.89
CA VAL A 81 24.74 -8.95 25.33
C VAL A 81 24.80 -10.42 25.73
N SER A 82 25.12 -10.67 27.00
CA SER A 82 24.97 -11.99 27.61
C SER A 82 24.76 -11.89 29.09
N LYS A 83 23.67 -12.49 29.60
CA LYS A 83 23.41 -12.58 31.03
C LYS A 83 24.10 -13.76 31.70
N ASP A 84 24.32 -14.86 30.97
CA ASP A 84 24.73 -16.14 31.56
C ASP A 84 26.19 -16.52 31.25
N SER A 85 26.82 -15.85 30.29
CA SER A 85 28.19 -16.15 29.85
C SER A 85 29.17 -15.06 30.30
N PRO A 86 30.39 -15.41 30.77
CA PRO A 86 31.41 -14.43 31.14
C PRO A 86 31.90 -13.66 29.91
N ARG A 87 32.10 -12.35 30.10
CA ARG A 87 32.62 -11.43 29.07
C ARG A 87 33.77 -11.99 28.25
N ALA A 88 34.87 -12.34 28.93
CA ALA A 88 36.10 -12.79 28.27
C ALA A 88 35.90 -14.01 27.35
N MET A 89 34.95 -14.90 27.68
CA MET A 89 34.61 -16.04 26.84
C MET A 89 33.82 -15.61 25.61
N CYS A 90 32.82 -14.73 25.78
CA CYS A 90 32.06 -14.16 24.67
C CYS A 90 32.97 -13.39 23.71
N ASP A 91 33.84 -12.52 24.23
CA ASP A 91 34.82 -11.77 23.44
C ASP A 91 35.71 -12.71 22.62
N ARG A 92 36.20 -13.79 23.24
CA ARG A 92 37.01 -14.80 22.56
C ARG A 92 36.22 -15.54 21.48
N ALA A 93 34.97 -15.91 21.75
CA ALA A 93 34.11 -16.56 20.77
C ALA A 93 33.83 -15.65 19.56
N LEU A 94 33.47 -14.38 19.80
CA LEU A 94 33.27 -13.36 18.78
C LEU A 94 34.56 -12.99 18.01
N TYR A 95 35.73 -13.25 18.60
CA TYR A 95 37.02 -13.15 17.92
C TYR A 95 37.25 -14.31 16.94
N PHE A 96 36.88 -15.54 17.29
CA PHE A 96 37.05 -16.71 16.42
C PHE A 96 36.02 -16.80 15.32
N PHE A 97 34.78 -16.36 15.57
CA PHE A 97 33.77 -16.26 14.54
C PHE A 97 34.03 -15.05 13.64
N GLU A 98 33.85 -15.27 12.33
CA GLU A 98 34.17 -14.31 11.28
C GLU A 98 32.95 -14.04 10.41
N TYR A 99 32.92 -12.88 9.77
CA TYR A 99 31.96 -12.53 8.74
C TYR A 99 32.66 -11.81 7.58
N PRO A 100 32.10 -11.84 6.36
CA PRO A 100 32.65 -11.09 5.23
C PRO A 100 32.38 -9.59 5.41
N ASP A 101 33.42 -8.78 5.43
CA ASP A 101 33.32 -7.31 5.48
C ASP A 101 32.83 -6.72 4.13
N GLU A 102 32.81 -5.39 4.01
CA GLU A 102 32.37 -4.70 2.79
C GLU A 102 33.24 -5.02 1.56
N ASN A 103 34.47 -5.49 1.77
CA ASN A 103 35.40 -5.92 0.73
C ASN A 103 35.41 -7.45 0.54
N TYR A 104 34.44 -8.16 1.13
CA TYR A 104 34.33 -9.62 1.13
C TYR A 104 35.53 -10.34 1.77
N LYS A 105 36.21 -9.67 2.71
CA LYS A 105 37.27 -10.28 3.52
C LYS A 105 36.70 -10.80 4.83
N ASP A 106 37.02 -12.03 5.18
CA ASP A 106 36.69 -12.59 6.50
C ASP A 106 37.40 -11.79 7.59
N VAL A 107 36.62 -11.19 8.50
CA VAL A 107 37.12 -10.48 9.67
C VAL A 107 36.41 -10.97 10.93
N PRO A 108 37.09 -10.97 12.09
CA PRO A 108 36.44 -11.28 13.37
C PRO A 108 35.22 -10.42 13.63
N ILE A 109 34.13 -11.02 14.10
CA ILE A 109 32.88 -10.30 14.41
C ILE A 109 33.14 -9.19 15.43
N ILE A 110 33.94 -9.47 16.47
CA ILE A 110 34.23 -8.52 17.55
C ILE A 110 34.81 -7.18 17.08
N ARG A 111 35.52 -7.13 15.94
CA ARG A 111 36.15 -5.90 15.44
C ARG A 111 35.17 -4.79 15.11
N ASN A 112 33.91 -5.14 14.88
CA ASN A 112 32.88 -4.21 14.45
C ASN A 112 31.73 -4.16 15.46
N VAL A 113 31.95 -4.56 16.70
CA VAL A 113 30.95 -4.46 17.77
C VAL A 113 31.02 -3.04 18.36
N ASP A 114 29.87 -2.36 18.40
CA ASP A 114 29.74 -1.02 18.96
C ASP A 114 29.46 -1.08 20.47
N PHE A 115 28.79 -2.14 20.94
CA PHE A 115 28.45 -2.36 22.35
C PHE A 115 28.66 -3.83 22.72
N ASP A 116 29.47 -4.09 23.75
CA ASP A 116 29.76 -5.45 24.22
C ASP A 116 29.53 -5.50 25.73
N GLU A 117 28.29 -5.82 26.10
CA GLU A 117 27.82 -5.94 27.47
C GLU A 117 27.51 -7.40 27.79
N THR A 118 28.53 -8.23 27.62
CA THR A 118 28.50 -9.64 27.99
C THR A 118 28.99 -9.79 29.44
N GLY A 119 28.22 -10.46 30.29
CA GLY A 119 28.49 -10.67 31.72
C GLY A 119 27.24 -10.50 32.60
N ASN A 120 27.20 -11.22 33.73
CA ASN A 120 26.05 -11.29 34.66
C ASN A 120 25.49 -9.92 35.03
N GLY A 121 24.41 -9.52 34.35
CA GLY A 121 23.77 -8.23 34.52
C GLY A 121 22.26 -8.32 34.26
N ASP A 122 21.53 -7.35 34.79
CA ASP A 122 20.11 -7.20 34.52
C ASP A 122 19.90 -6.45 33.19
N TYR A 123 19.05 -7.00 32.32
CA TYR A 123 18.83 -6.47 30.97
C TYR A 123 18.34 -5.01 30.99
N ILE A 124 17.56 -4.60 31.99
CA ILE A 124 17.09 -3.21 32.08
C ILE A 124 18.27 -2.25 32.24
N ASN A 125 19.24 -2.58 33.10
CA ASN A 125 20.41 -1.74 33.29
C ASN A 125 21.35 -1.74 32.08
N ILE A 126 21.54 -2.91 31.45
CA ILE A 126 22.32 -3.02 30.20
C ILE A 126 21.72 -2.12 29.12
N PHE A 127 20.41 -2.20 28.87
CA PHE A 127 19.76 -1.41 27.83
C PHE A 127 19.62 0.08 28.17
N LYS A 128 19.61 0.48 29.45
CA LYS A 128 19.77 1.90 29.84
C LYS A 128 21.11 2.46 29.37
N ASN A 129 22.20 1.70 29.53
CA ASN A 129 23.52 2.11 29.06
C ASN A 129 23.59 2.15 27.54
N ILE A 130 23.08 1.12 26.85
CA ILE A 130 23.06 1.04 25.38
C ILE A 130 22.28 2.22 24.78
N LYS A 131 21.14 2.63 25.34
CA LYS A 131 20.41 3.83 24.88
C LYS A 131 21.29 5.08 24.91
N GLY A 132 22.05 5.26 25.99
CA GLY A 132 23.00 6.37 26.14
C GLY A 132 24.11 6.31 25.09
N TRP A 133 24.80 5.17 24.98
CA TRP A 133 25.91 5.02 24.02
C TRP A 133 25.47 5.14 22.58
N ALA A 134 24.34 4.51 22.21
CA ALA A 134 23.75 4.58 20.90
C ALA A 134 23.16 5.95 20.54
N SER A 135 22.97 6.84 21.54
CA SER A 135 22.21 8.08 21.37
C SER A 135 20.85 7.82 20.71
N ALA A 136 20.16 6.78 21.22
CA ALA A 136 18.95 6.22 20.65
C ALA A 136 17.85 6.12 21.70
N GLU A 137 16.61 6.39 21.29
CA GLU A 137 15.43 6.07 22.09
C GLU A 137 15.13 4.57 22.05
N GLY A 138 14.26 4.09 22.95
CA GLY A 138 13.91 2.67 23.02
C GLY A 138 13.45 2.10 21.67
N GLY A 139 12.49 2.78 21.03
CA GLY A 139 11.93 2.34 19.74
C GLY A 139 12.89 2.48 18.55
N GLU A 140 14.12 2.95 18.78
CA GLU A 140 15.18 2.98 17.78
C GLU A 140 16.18 1.82 17.96
N ILE A 141 15.93 0.93 18.92
CA ILE A 141 16.75 -0.24 19.24
C ILE A 141 15.93 -1.51 19.01
N LEU A 142 16.52 -2.47 18.30
CA LEU A 142 15.96 -3.80 18.09
C LEU A 142 16.83 -4.84 18.79
N PHE A 143 16.23 -5.65 19.65
CA PHE A 143 16.86 -6.68 20.44
C PHE A 143 16.33 -8.06 20.06
N PHE A 144 17.22 -8.99 19.73
CA PHE A 144 16.88 -10.39 19.52
C PHE A 144 17.35 -11.23 20.71
N ASP A 145 16.46 -12.08 21.24
CA ASP A 145 16.73 -13.02 22.33
C ASP A 145 15.86 -14.27 22.16
N CYS A 146 16.20 -15.38 22.78
CA CYS A 146 15.36 -16.56 22.88
C CYS A 146 14.55 -16.67 24.19
N HIS A 147 14.75 -15.76 25.15
CA HIS A 147 14.07 -15.80 26.45
C HIS A 147 12.99 -14.73 26.59
N GLU A 148 11.79 -15.12 27.05
CA GLU A 148 10.67 -14.19 27.25
C GLU A 148 10.90 -13.14 28.34
N GLU A 149 11.86 -13.36 29.25
CA GLU A 149 12.23 -12.37 30.27
C GLU A 149 12.69 -11.04 29.65
N SER A 150 13.24 -11.09 28.44
CA SER A 150 13.69 -9.92 27.68
C SER A 150 12.55 -9.01 27.24
N LEU A 151 11.30 -9.47 27.24
CA LEU A 151 10.13 -8.61 27.04
C LEU A 151 9.96 -7.56 28.15
N ALA A 152 10.63 -7.71 29.30
CA ALA A 152 10.69 -6.64 30.31
C ALA A 152 11.38 -5.38 29.77
N VAL A 153 12.42 -5.54 28.94
CA VAL A 153 13.14 -4.43 28.30
C VAL A 153 12.22 -3.64 27.38
N GLU A 154 11.35 -4.33 26.63
CA GLU A 154 10.33 -3.69 25.80
C GLU A 154 9.35 -2.87 26.64
N ARG A 155 8.78 -3.49 27.68
CA ARG A 155 7.79 -2.84 28.56
C ARG A 155 8.34 -1.61 29.30
N GLU A 156 9.59 -1.68 29.76
CA GLU A 156 10.16 -0.64 30.62
C GLU A 156 10.92 0.44 29.86
N LEU A 157 11.61 0.08 28.77
CA LEU A 157 12.52 0.98 28.07
C LEU A 157 12.08 1.32 26.65
N GLY A 158 11.03 0.66 26.14
CA GLY A 158 10.46 0.84 24.81
C GLY A 158 11.27 0.20 23.69
N VAL A 159 12.20 -0.70 24.01
CA VAL A 159 13.03 -1.43 23.03
C VAL A 159 12.20 -2.44 22.27
N HIS A 160 12.38 -2.56 20.96
CA HIS A 160 11.71 -3.59 20.19
C HIS A 160 12.37 -4.95 20.43
N VAL A 161 11.62 -5.93 20.92
CA VAL A 161 12.15 -7.26 21.24
C VAL A 161 11.56 -8.29 20.29
N GLU A 162 12.42 -9.15 19.72
CA GLU A 162 12.02 -10.28 18.90
C GLU A 162 12.51 -11.57 19.54
N ILE A 163 11.54 -12.37 19.98
CA ILE A 163 11.80 -13.68 20.58
C ILE A 163 12.05 -14.69 19.47
N VAL A 164 13.22 -15.32 19.49
CA VAL A 164 13.64 -16.34 18.51
C VAL A 164 13.70 -17.73 19.13
N SER A 165 13.67 -18.74 18.26
CA SER A 165 13.79 -20.13 18.70
C SER A 165 15.23 -20.46 19.05
N HIS A 166 15.46 -21.00 20.25
CA HIS A 166 16.78 -21.50 20.68
C HIS A 166 17.38 -22.58 19.76
N ARG A 167 16.55 -23.23 18.92
CA ARG A 167 16.99 -24.28 17.99
C ARG A 167 17.60 -23.71 16.71
N THR A 168 17.14 -22.54 16.28
CA THR A 168 17.52 -21.94 14.99
C THR A 168 18.25 -20.62 15.14
N GLY A 169 18.18 -20.00 16.33
CA GLY A 169 18.63 -18.64 16.55
C GLY A 169 17.93 -17.63 15.65
N VAL A 170 18.61 -16.53 15.39
CA VAL A 170 18.16 -15.52 14.42
C VAL A 170 18.49 -15.98 13.00
N THR A 171 17.45 -16.14 12.19
CA THR A 171 17.58 -16.39 10.75
C THR A 171 17.46 -15.09 9.95
N TRP A 172 17.88 -15.12 8.69
CA TRP A 172 17.78 -13.97 7.79
C TRP A 172 16.34 -13.46 7.65
N ASP A 173 15.37 -14.37 7.57
CA ASP A 173 13.96 -14.01 7.43
C ASP A 173 13.40 -13.37 8.70
N ILE A 174 13.79 -13.85 9.88
CA ILE A 174 13.42 -13.24 11.17
C ILE A 174 14.05 -11.84 11.27
N TYR A 175 15.35 -11.72 11.03
CA TYR A 175 16.06 -10.45 11.05
C TYR A 175 15.45 -9.43 10.07
N ASN A 176 15.32 -9.81 8.81
CA ASN A 176 14.80 -8.93 7.76
C ASN A 176 13.32 -8.59 8.00
N GLY A 177 12.54 -9.54 8.52
CA GLY A 177 11.15 -9.32 8.93
C GLY A 177 11.04 -8.30 10.05
N ALA A 178 11.87 -8.43 11.09
CA ALA A 178 11.91 -7.54 12.23
C ALA A 178 12.43 -6.14 11.88
N VAL A 179 13.55 -6.06 11.14
CA VAL A 179 14.07 -4.79 10.63
C VAL A 179 13.02 -4.09 9.78
N LYS A 180 12.32 -4.81 8.88
CA LYS A 180 11.19 -4.23 8.14
C LYS A 180 10.04 -3.84 9.05
N LYS A 181 9.69 -4.65 10.05
CA LYS A 181 8.61 -4.38 11.02
C LYS A 181 8.87 -3.08 11.79
N TYR A 182 10.10 -2.86 12.23
CA TYR A 182 10.43 -1.75 13.14
C TYR A 182 11.11 -0.54 12.49
N GLU A 183 11.84 -0.69 11.37
CA GLU A 183 12.21 0.47 10.52
C GLU A 183 10.96 1.15 9.96
N ARG A 184 9.88 0.37 9.74
CA ARG A 184 8.55 0.88 9.36
C ARG A 184 7.72 1.38 10.55
N GLY A 185 8.24 1.29 11.78
CA GLY A 185 7.63 1.74 13.03
C GLY A 185 6.45 0.88 13.51
N GLY A 186 6.58 0.25 14.68
CA GLY A 186 5.45 -0.37 15.38
C GLY A 186 5.78 -0.61 16.86
N GLY A 187 4.96 -0.26 17.85
CA GLY A 187 3.62 0.29 17.76
C GLY A 187 3.10 0.77 19.12
N GLY A 188 2.44 1.93 19.06
CA GLY A 188 1.73 2.56 20.17
C GLY A 188 1.18 3.92 19.71
N GLY A 189 0.28 3.92 18.73
CA GLY A 189 -0.42 5.13 18.26
C GLY A 189 0.22 5.79 17.03
N GLY A 190 -0.47 5.70 15.89
CA GLY A 190 -0.08 6.32 14.62
C GLY A 190 0.46 5.33 13.58
N LYS A 191 -0.39 4.42 13.09
CA LYS A 191 -0.10 3.72 11.82
C LYS A 191 0.11 4.81 10.74
N GLY A 192 0.88 4.54 9.69
CA GLY A 192 1.06 5.47 8.56
C GLY A 192 0.37 4.93 7.29
N PRO A 193 0.19 5.76 6.25
CA PRO A 193 -0.54 5.39 5.03
C PRO A 193 0.05 4.21 4.23
N ASP A 194 1.28 3.77 4.54
CA ASP A 194 1.92 2.58 3.96
C ASP A 194 1.34 1.22 4.40
N THR A 195 0.51 1.21 5.45
CA THR A 195 -0.21 -0.01 5.85
C THR A 195 -1.47 -0.18 4.97
N PRO A 196 -1.73 -1.36 4.40
CA PRO A 196 -2.99 -1.62 3.71
C PRO A 196 -4.18 -1.27 4.61
N TYR A 197 -5.09 -0.49 4.05
CA TYR A 197 -6.27 0.05 4.73
C TYR A 197 -5.95 0.91 5.96
N TYR A 198 -4.75 1.52 6.01
CA TYR A 198 -4.41 2.49 7.04
C TYR A 198 -5.46 3.59 7.14
N GLY A 199 -5.86 3.91 8.37
CA GLY A 199 -6.81 4.98 8.64
C GLY A 199 -8.24 4.68 8.20
N GLN A 200 -8.52 3.46 7.71
CA GLN A 200 -9.85 3.12 7.23
C GLN A 200 -10.89 3.28 8.35
N PRO A 201 -11.91 4.13 8.15
CA PRO A 201 -12.97 4.31 9.11
C PRO A 201 -13.83 3.05 9.21
N LYS A 202 -14.67 3.00 10.25
CA LYS A 202 -15.59 1.90 10.46
C LYS A 202 -16.56 1.82 9.28
N LEU A 203 -16.69 0.62 8.71
CA LEU A 203 -17.58 0.36 7.58
C LEU A 203 -19.00 0.08 8.07
N GLY A 204 -19.98 0.67 7.39
CA GLY A 204 -21.39 0.42 7.60
C GLY A 204 -21.91 -0.70 6.70
N LYS A 205 -23.17 -0.57 6.27
CA LYS A 205 -23.80 -1.54 5.37
C LYS A 205 -23.12 -1.56 4.00
N LEU A 206 -22.94 -2.75 3.43
CA LEU A 206 -22.50 -2.92 2.05
C LEU A 206 -23.60 -2.41 1.09
N LEU A 207 -23.25 -1.44 0.24
CA LEU A 207 -24.13 -0.86 -0.77
C LEU A 207 -23.98 -1.53 -2.13
N GLY A 208 -22.78 -2.00 -2.45
CA GLY A 208 -22.48 -2.65 -3.72
C GLY A 208 -21.08 -3.21 -3.80
N GLU A 209 -20.87 -4.13 -4.74
CA GLU A 209 -19.59 -4.79 -4.98
C GLU A 209 -19.31 -4.86 -6.48
N GLY A 210 -18.13 -4.39 -6.86
CA GLY A 210 -17.60 -4.54 -8.22
C GLY A 210 -16.52 -5.62 -8.28
N LYS A 211 -15.93 -5.80 -9.46
CA LYS A 211 -14.83 -6.76 -9.67
C LYS A 211 -13.66 -6.50 -8.71
N PHE A 212 -13.31 -5.24 -8.50
CA PHE A 212 -12.08 -4.85 -7.81
C PHE A 212 -12.28 -4.12 -6.47
N SER A 213 -13.52 -3.76 -6.13
CA SER A 213 -13.80 -2.97 -4.93
C SER A 213 -15.18 -3.26 -4.36
N LYS A 214 -15.39 -2.84 -3.11
CA LYS A 214 -16.67 -2.86 -2.40
C LYS A 214 -16.98 -1.45 -1.91
N VAL A 215 -18.25 -1.07 -1.89
CA VAL A 215 -18.71 0.25 -1.43
C VAL A 215 -19.64 0.08 -0.24
N TYR A 216 -19.35 0.81 0.83
CA TYR A 216 -20.06 0.75 2.10
C TYR A 216 -20.61 2.13 2.49
N GLU A 217 -21.63 2.16 3.33
CA GLU A 217 -21.99 3.37 4.06
C GLU A 217 -20.86 3.75 5.03
N ALA A 218 -20.60 5.06 5.18
CA ALA A 218 -19.74 5.56 6.22
C ALA A 218 -20.53 5.64 7.53
N VAL A 219 -20.02 5.04 8.60
CA VAL A 219 -20.69 5.06 9.93
C VAL A 219 -20.58 6.42 10.60
N ASP A 220 -19.54 7.17 10.26
CA ASP A 220 -19.17 8.45 10.86
C ASP A 220 -19.63 9.68 10.05
N ASP A 221 -20.24 9.49 8.88
CA ASP A 221 -20.67 10.56 7.97
C ASP A 221 -21.80 10.08 7.04
N ASP A 222 -23.04 10.46 7.34
CA ASP A 222 -24.23 10.03 6.59
C ASP A 222 -24.24 10.52 5.13
N ASP A 223 -23.49 11.58 4.83
CA ASP A 223 -23.30 12.14 3.48
C ASP A 223 -22.09 11.54 2.76
N ALA A 224 -21.57 10.40 3.23
CA ALA A 224 -20.43 9.73 2.63
C ALA A 224 -20.62 8.23 2.41
N VAL A 225 -19.83 7.72 1.47
CA VAL A 225 -19.63 6.28 1.24
C VAL A 225 -18.14 5.99 1.24
N ILE A 226 -17.78 4.76 1.63
CA ILE A 226 -16.40 4.29 1.68
C ILE A 226 -16.23 3.21 0.61
N LYS A 227 -15.36 3.47 -0.36
CA LYS A 227 -14.93 2.49 -1.36
C LYS A 227 -13.64 1.84 -0.89
N VAL A 228 -13.66 0.51 -0.77
CA VAL A 228 -12.53 -0.31 -0.31
C VAL A 228 -12.09 -1.22 -1.45
N LEU A 229 -10.82 -1.15 -1.82
CA LEU A 229 -10.24 -2.02 -2.85
C LEU A 229 -10.03 -3.43 -2.31
N LYS A 230 -10.17 -4.44 -3.18
CA LYS A 230 -9.91 -5.83 -2.83
C LYS A 230 -8.42 -6.13 -2.96
N ASN A 231 -7.89 -6.96 -2.06
CA ASN A 231 -6.52 -7.49 -2.10
C ASN A 231 -5.43 -6.40 -2.21
N TRP A 232 -5.66 -5.22 -1.61
CA TRP A 232 -4.71 -4.12 -1.66
C TRP A 232 -3.39 -4.44 -0.92
N THR A 233 -2.26 -4.08 -1.53
CA THR A 233 -0.93 -4.31 -0.96
C THR A 233 -0.09 -3.03 -0.87
N THR A 234 0.94 -3.03 -0.02
CA THR A 234 1.90 -1.92 0.07
C THR A 234 2.64 -1.67 -1.24
N GLU A 235 2.92 -2.72 -2.03
CA GLU A 235 3.58 -2.58 -3.33
C GLU A 235 2.67 -1.88 -4.34
N GLN A 236 1.37 -2.22 -4.35
CA GLN A 236 0.38 -1.52 -5.15
C GLN A 236 0.25 -0.05 -4.76
N ARG A 237 0.34 0.28 -3.45
CA ARG A 237 0.39 1.67 -2.99
C ARG A 237 1.58 2.42 -3.57
N ARG A 238 2.79 1.86 -3.41
CA ARG A 238 4.02 2.48 -3.92
C ARG A 238 3.89 2.78 -5.41
N ARG A 239 3.47 1.79 -6.20
CA ARG A 239 3.27 1.95 -7.63
C ARG A 239 2.16 2.95 -7.98
N LEU A 240 1.05 2.94 -7.25
CA LEU A 240 -0.03 3.92 -7.44
C LEU A 240 0.46 5.34 -7.19
N LEU A 241 1.26 5.58 -6.16
CA LEU A 241 1.78 6.92 -5.86
C LEU A 241 2.75 7.43 -6.94
N GLU A 242 3.56 6.55 -7.52
CA GLU A 242 4.39 6.88 -8.70
C GLU A 242 3.52 7.33 -9.88
N ILE A 243 2.46 6.57 -10.18
CA ILE A 243 1.51 6.92 -11.25
C ILE A 243 0.79 8.23 -10.93
N TYR A 244 0.29 8.37 -9.71
CA TYR A 244 -0.44 9.55 -9.24
C TYR A 244 0.42 10.81 -9.32
N ALA A 245 1.71 10.72 -8.95
CA ALA A 245 2.66 11.83 -9.05
C ALA A 245 2.85 12.33 -10.49
N VAL A 246 2.75 11.44 -11.49
CA VAL A 246 2.77 11.82 -12.91
C VAL A 246 1.45 12.49 -13.29
N ILE A 247 0.31 11.81 -13.12
CA ILE A 247 -0.98 12.30 -13.65
C ILE A 247 -1.51 13.55 -12.95
N LYS A 248 -1.11 13.81 -11.69
CA LYS A 248 -1.51 15.02 -10.98
C LYS A 248 -0.94 16.29 -11.61
N THR A 249 0.23 16.17 -12.25
CA THR A 249 0.87 17.27 -13.01
C THR A 249 0.22 17.52 -14.38
N GLY A 250 -0.76 16.70 -14.77
CA GLY A 250 -1.41 16.77 -16.09
C GLY A 250 -0.62 16.07 -17.19
N ARG A 251 0.49 15.40 -16.87
CA ARG A 251 1.24 14.58 -17.82
C ARG A 251 0.53 13.24 -18.08
N PRO A 252 0.57 12.72 -19.31
CA PRO A 252 0.07 11.39 -19.60
C PRO A 252 0.97 10.31 -18.96
N PHE A 253 0.35 9.22 -18.51
CA PHE A 253 0.98 7.97 -18.06
C PHE A 253 0.44 6.78 -18.87
N ASP A 254 1.24 6.21 -19.76
CA ASP A 254 0.83 5.01 -20.52
C ASP A 254 1.12 3.73 -19.70
N PRO A 255 0.09 3.00 -19.23
CA PRO A 255 0.29 1.73 -18.53
C PRO A 255 0.70 0.57 -19.46
N GLY A 256 0.71 0.77 -20.78
CA GLY A 256 0.98 -0.26 -21.78
C GLY A 256 0.00 -1.44 -21.65
N SER A 257 0.51 -2.66 -21.86
CA SER A 257 -0.26 -3.91 -21.73
C SER A 257 -0.26 -4.50 -20.30
N ASN A 258 0.35 -3.81 -19.33
CA ASN A 258 0.43 -4.30 -17.96
C ASN A 258 -0.92 -4.12 -17.25
N GLN A 259 -1.62 -5.23 -16.98
CA GLN A 259 -2.95 -5.21 -16.37
C GLN A 259 -2.96 -4.57 -14.97
N GLN A 260 -1.87 -4.70 -14.20
CA GLN A 260 -1.77 -4.09 -12.88
C GLN A 260 -1.63 -2.58 -12.99
N ASP A 261 -0.75 -2.08 -13.86
CA ASP A 261 -0.59 -0.64 -14.06
C ASP A 261 -1.85 -0.01 -14.67
N GLN A 262 -2.57 -0.70 -15.57
CA GLN A 262 -3.87 -0.24 -16.07
C GLN A 262 -4.87 -0.05 -14.92
N TYR A 263 -4.97 -1.05 -14.04
CA TYR A 263 -5.85 -0.99 -12.88
C TYR A 263 -5.46 0.12 -11.89
N LEU A 264 -4.18 0.25 -11.57
CA LEU A 264 -3.69 1.29 -10.66
C LEU A 264 -3.84 2.69 -11.26
N CYS A 265 -3.68 2.83 -12.58
CA CYS A 265 -3.93 4.07 -13.30
C CYS A 265 -5.39 4.50 -13.17
N MET A 266 -6.35 3.59 -13.37
CA MET A 266 -7.78 3.88 -13.18
C MET A 266 -8.09 4.39 -11.75
N ILE A 267 -7.51 3.76 -10.72
CA ILE A 267 -7.70 4.22 -9.33
C ILE A 267 -7.08 5.60 -9.11
N ALA A 268 -5.85 5.82 -9.61
CA ALA A 268 -5.16 7.10 -9.47
C ALA A 268 -5.95 8.23 -10.14
N LEU A 269 -6.54 7.97 -11.31
CA LEU A 269 -7.43 8.87 -12.02
C LEU A 269 -8.72 9.14 -11.23
N GLU A 270 -9.34 8.09 -10.67
CA GLU A 270 -10.53 8.25 -9.83
C GLU A 270 -10.25 9.16 -8.62
N LEU A 271 -9.16 8.91 -7.88
CA LEU A 271 -8.73 9.75 -6.74
C LEU A 271 -8.47 11.20 -7.16
N ARG A 272 -7.76 11.39 -8.28
CA ARG A 272 -7.47 12.71 -8.84
C ARG A 272 -8.75 13.46 -9.18
N ASN A 273 -9.66 12.80 -9.91
CA ASN A 273 -10.87 13.43 -10.43
C ASN A 273 -11.84 13.76 -9.30
N LEU A 274 -12.05 12.83 -8.35
CA LEU A 274 -12.83 13.08 -7.13
C LEU A 274 -12.25 14.24 -6.30
N HIS A 275 -10.92 14.35 -6.21
CA HIS A 275 -10.28 15.47 -5.54
C HIS A 275 -10.54 16.80 -6.26
N ILE A 276 -10.39 16.84 -7.60
CA ILE A 276 -10.62 18.06 -8.41
C ILE A 276 -12.05 18.60 -8.27
N ILE A 277 -13.05 17.70 -8.26
CA ILE A 277 -14.47 18.10 -8.15
C ILE A 277 -14.94 18.29 -6.71
N ASN A 278 -14.05 18.16 -5.72
CA ASN A 278 -14.32 18.25 -4.28
C ASN A 278 -15.34 17.20 -3.77
N GLU A 279 -15.28 15.99 -4.31
CA GLU A 279 -16.08 14.84 -3.85
C GLU A 279 -15.26 13.79 -3.10
N LEU A 280 -13.93 13.85 -3.17
CA LEU A 280 -13.04 13.08 -2.28
C LEU A 280 -13.02 13.73 -0.89
N LYS A 281 -13.45 12.98 0.12
CA LYS A 281 -13.46 13.44 1.52
C LYS A 281 -12.20 13.02 2.26
N ASP A 282 -11.74 11.78 2.06
CA ASP A 282 -10.59 11.19 2.77
C ASP A 282 -10.15 9.89 2.06
N PRO A 283 -8.91 9.39 2.20
CA PRO A 283 -7.71 10.14 2.53
C PRO A 283 -7.37 11.16 1.46
N LYS A 284 -6.39 12.03 1.74
CA LYS A 284 -5.69 12.72 0.64
C LYS A 284 -5.13 11.66 -0.32
N PRO A 285 -5.09 11.93 -1.63
CA PRO A 285 -4.56 10.95 -2.59
C PRO A 285 -3.14 10.45 -2.26
N GLU A 286 -2.29 11.31 -1.71
CA GLU A 286 -0.95 10.95 -1.24
C GLU A 286 -0.94 9.95 -0.06
N ASP A 287 -2.00 9.97 0.74
CA ASP A 287 -2.19 9.10 1.91
C ASP A 287 -3.02 7.86 1.57
N PHE A 288 -3.31 7.63 0.29
CA PHE A 288 -4.11 6.50 -0.16
C PHE A 288 -3.51 5.16 0.28
N SER A 289 -4.35 4.31 0.87
CA SER A 289 -3.92 3.03 1.44
C SER A 289 -4.82 1.87 1.05
N GLY A 290 -5.62 2.00 -0.02
CA GLY A 290 -6.54 0.95 -0.49
C GLY A 290 -8.01 1.18 -0.14
N TRP A 291 -8.35 2.35 0.41
CA TRP A 291 -9.72 2.81 0.59
C TRP A 291 -9.80 4.32 0.40
N PHE A 292 -10.97 4.80 0.03
CA PHE A 292 -11.28 6.23 0.06
C PHE A 292 -12.75 6.46 0.40
N LYS A 293 -13.00 7.54 1.13
CA LYS A 293 -14.30 8.10 1.46
C LYS A 293 -14.62 9.20 0.47
N MET A 294 -15.80 9.12 -0.13
CA MET A 294 -16.31 10.10 -1.09
C MET A 294 -17.73 10.51 -0.74
N LYS A 295 -18.18 11.62 -1.32
CA LYS A 295 -19.55 12.11 -1.18
C LYS A 295 -20.56 11.03 -1.56
N LYS A 296 -21.57 10.80 -0.71
CA LYS A 296 -22.71 9.95 -1.01
C LYS A 296 -23.60 10.70 -2.00
N ILE A 297 -23.73 10.15 -3.21
CA ILE A 297 -24.67 10.65 -4.20
C ILE A 297 -26.01 9.93 -4.01
N GLN A 298 -27.05 10.71 -3.75
CA GLN A 298 -28.42 10.22 -3.70
C GLN A 298 -29.08 10.35 -5.07
N GLY A 299 -30.05 9.48 -5.33
CA GLY A 299 -30.84 9.51 -6.55
C GLY A 299 -31.31 8.12 -6.95
N THR A 300 -32.04 8.08 -8.06
CA THR A 300 -32.61 6.87 -8.62
C THR A 300 -32.06 6.64 -10.02
N HIS A 301 -31.53 5.44 -10.28
CA HIS A 301 -31.15 5.05 -11.63
C HIS A 301 -32.37 4.99 -12.54
N VAL A 302 -32.20 5.41 -13.80
CA VAL A 302 -33.30 5.55 -14.77
C VAL A 302 -34.11 4.27 -14.94
N TRP A 303 -33.48 3.09 -14.92
CA TRP A 303 -34.17 1.80 -15.11
C TRP A 303 -35.06 1.37 -13.96
N LYS A 304 -34.96 2.04 -12.80
CA LYS A 304 -35.89 1.85 -11.69
C LYS A 304 -37.18 2.66 -11.89
N HIS A 305 -37.16 3.68 -12.75
CA HIS A 305 -38.33 4.50 -13.03
C HIS A 305 -39.33 3.78 -13.93
N ARG A 306 -40.63 4.00 -13.70
CA ARG A 306 -41.71 3.28 -14.43
C ARG A 306 -41.72 3.56 -15.94
N LEU A 307 -41.35 4.78 -16.35
CA LEU A 307 -41.34 5.17 -17.77
C LEU A 307 -40.22 4.47 -18.56
N TYR A 308 -39.14 4.04 -17.90
CA TYR A 308 -38.09 3.25 -18.54
C TYR A 308 -38.56 1.85 -18.95
N ARG A 309 -39.67 1.36 -18.37
CA ARG A 309 -40.26 0.05 -18.72
C ARG A 309 -41.18 0.11 -19.94
N LYS A 310 -41.44 1.31 -20.46
CA LYS A 310 -42.24 1.49 -21.68
C LYS A 310 -41.43 1.04 -22.89
N HIS A 311 -42.12 0.80 -24.00
CA HIS A 311 -41.47 0.39 -25.24
C HIS A 311 -40.48 1.48 -25.70
N PRO A 312 -39.24 1.14 -26.14
CA PRO A 312 -38.23 2.14 -26.49
C PRO A 312 -38.58 3.09 -27.63
N PHE A 313 -39.60 2.76 -28.41
CA PHE A 313 -40.14 3.60 -29.49
C PHE A 313 -41.46 4.31 -29.12
N SER A 314 -41.92 4.18 -27.88
CA SER A 314 -43.06 4.98 -27.39
C SER A 314 -42.64 6.43 -27.15
N VAL A 315 -43.55 7.36 -27.40
CA VAL A 315 -43.31 8.80 -27.20
C VAL A 315 -42.94 9.07 -25.74
N GLU A 316 -43.63 8.43 -24.80
CA GLU A 316 -43.40 8.61 -23.37
C GLU A 316 -42.01 8.14 -22.93
N PHE A 317 -41.52 7.02 -23.47
CA PHE A 317 -40.15 6.57 -23.20
C PHE A 317 -39.13 7.55 -23.78
N GLN A 318 -39.29 7.93 -25.04
CA GLN A 318 -38.30 8.75 -25.73
C GLN A 318 -38.20 10.15 -25.10
N GLU A 319 -39.32 10.81 -24.81
CA GLU A 319 -39.34 12.12 -24.13
C GLU A 319 -38.71 12.06 -22.74
N PHE A 320 -38.98 10.97 -22.00
CA PHE A 320 -38.39 10.74 -20.68
C PHE A 320 -36.87 10.54 -20.75
N ILE A 321 -36.40 9.63 -21.61
CA ILE A 321 -34.97 9.35 -21.80
C ILE A 321 -34.23 10.60 -22.30
N LYS A 322 -34.84 11.33 -23.23
CA LYS A 322 -34.29 12.58 -23.75
C LYS A 322 -34.11 13.60 -22.65
N SER A 323 -35.13 13.81 -21.82
CA SER A 323 -35.04 14.71 -20.65
C SER A 323 -33.90 14.30 -19.71
N CYS A 324 -33.73 13.01 -19.43
CA CYS A 324 -32.61 12.48 -18.66
C CYS A 324 -31.25 12.77 -19.34
N MET A 325 -31.12 12.55 -20.65
CA MET A 325 -29.87 12.84 -21.39
C MET A 325 -29.50 14.32 -21.35
N TYR A 326 -30.47 15.21 -21.49
CA TYR A 326 -30.23 16.66 -21.40
C TYR A 326 -29.78 17.08 -20.00
N LEU A 327 -30.36 16.51 -18.95
CA LEU A 327 -29.93 16.79 -17.58
C LEU A 327 -28.53 16.21 -17.29
N THR A 328 -28.24 15.01 -17.79
CA THR A 328 -26.88 14.45 -17.74
C THR A 328 -25.89 15.38 -18.44
N MET A 329 -26.24 15.87 -19.62
CA MET A 329 -25.40 16.79 -20.39
C MET A 329 -25.19 18.11 -19.63
N ASP A 330 -26.24 18.71 -19.09
CA ASP A 330 -26.14 19.92 -18.26
C ASP A 330 -25.22 19.69 -17.04
N ALA A 331 -25.26 18.50 -16.43
CA ALA A 331 -24.36 18.13 -15.32
C ALA A 331 -22.89 18.00 -15.76
N ILE A 332 -22.62 17.35 -16.91
CA ILE A 332 -21.27 17.26 -17.49
C ILE A 332 -20.74 18.67 -17.78
N GLU A 333 -21.55 19.51 -18.41
CA GLU A 333 -21.19 20.88 -18.76
C GLU A 333 -20.86 21.72 -17.53
N HIS A 334 -21.65 21.57 -16.47
CA HIS A 334 -21.39 22.21 -15.19
C HIS A 334 -20.01 21.81 -14.64
N VAL A 335 -19.69 20.52 -14.64
CA VAL A 335 -18.42 20.01 -14.12
C VAL A 335 -17.24 20.46 -14.98
N VAL A 336 -17.36 20.46 -16.31
CA VAL A 336 -16.31 21.00 -17.19
C VAL A 336 -16.07 22.49 -16.91
N LYS A 337 -17.12 23.30 -16.85
CA LYS A 337 -16.99 24.76 -16.63
C LYS A 337 -16.47 25.09 -15.23
N LYS A 338 -16.88 24.34 -14.21
CA LYS A 338 -16.55 24.63 -12.82
C LYS A 338 -15.21 24.04 -12.38
N TYR A 339 -14.90 22.83 -12.83
CA TYR A 339 -13.76 22.05 -12.33
C TYR A 339 -12.75 21.66 -13.41
N GLY A 340 -13.06 21.89 -14.68
CA GLY A 340 -12.13 21.61 -15.77
C GLY A 340 -11.92 20.12 -16.07
N VAL A 341 -12.97 19.31 -15.84
CA VAL A 341 -12.94 17.84 -16.02
C VAL A 341 -14.19 17.40 -16.78
N GLU A 342 -14.01 16.48 -17.72
CA GLU A 342 -15.07 15.82 -18.49
C GLU A 342 -15.19 14.35 -18.07
N HIS A 343 -16.41 13.85 -17.86
CA HIS A 343 -16.67 12.52 -17.31
C HIS A 343 -16.24 11.35 -18.21
N CYS A 344 -16.36 11.50 -19.53
CA CYS A 344 -16.10 10.47 -20.56
C CYS A 344 -16.89 9.15 -20.51
N ASP A 345 -17.60 8.83 -19.41
CA ASP A 345 -18.46 7.62 -19.30
C ASP A 345 -19.84 7.85 -18.65
N ALA A 346 -20.47 8.98 -18.92
CA ALA A 346 -21.74 9.36 -18.30
C ALA A 346 -22.96 8.64 -18.93
N HIS A 347 -22.86 7.33 -19.19
CA HIS A 347 -24.01 6.52 -19.58
C HIS A 347 -24.94 6.31 -18.36
N PHE A 348 -26.19 5.90 -18.57
CA PHE A 348 -27.17 5.83 -17.48
C PHE A 348 -26.83 4.92 -16.30
N LYS A 349 -25.88 3.98 -16.44
CA LYS A 349 -25.36 3.21 -15.31
C LYS A 349 -24.51 4.02 -14.33
N ASN A 350 -23.92 5.11 -14.80
CA ASN A 350 -23.06 6.03 -14.06
C ASN A 350 -23.77 7.37 -13.79
N VAL A 351 -25.10 7.40 -13.89
CA VAL A 351 -25.91 8.58 -13.59
C VAL A 351 -27.11 8.17 -12.76
N VAL A 352 -27.42 8.98 -11.76
CA VAL A 352 -28.65 8.88 -10.98
C VAL A 352 -29.42 10.20 -11.06
N PHE A 353 -30.73 10.10 -10.90
CA PHE A 353 -31.62 11.24 -11.07
C PHE A 353 -32.50 11.44 -9.84
N ASP A 354 -32.80 12.70 -9.56
CA ASP A 354 -33.93 13.08 -8.72
C ASP A 354 -35.14 13.30 -9.63
N PHE A 355 -36.31 12.90 -9.13
CA PHE A 355 -37.56 12.96 -9.87
C PHE A 355 -38.62 13.75 -9.09
N ASP A 356 -39.35 14.60 -9.80
CA ASP A 356 -40.62 15.18 -9.36
C ASP A 356 -41.76 14.51 -10.15
N GLY A 357 -42.38 13.51 -9.52
CA GLY A 357 -43.26 12.58 -10.22
C GLY A 357 -42.52 11.84 -11.34
N ASP A 358 -42.97 12.03 -12.58
CA ASP A 358 -42.36 11.43 -13.77
C ASP A 358 -41.24 12.28 -14.38
N LYS A 359 -41.04 13.51 -13.90
CA LYS A 359 -40.12 14.46 -14.49
C LYS A 359 -38.75 14.33 -13.81
N PRO A 360 -37.68 13.98 -14.53
CA PRO A 360 -36.33 14.12 -13.97
C PRO A 360 -36.05 15.62 -13.76
N VAL A 361 -35.48 15.98 -12.61
CA VAL A 361 -35.20 17.39 -12.26
C VAL A 361 -33.71 17.68 -12.04
N ARG A 362 -32.94 16.65 -11.70
CA ARG A 362 -31.49 16.77 -11.49
C ARG A 362 -30.80 15.47 -11.87
N ALA A 363 -29.66 15.56 -12.53
CA ALA A 363 -28.75 14.43 -12.76
C ALA A 363 -27.52 14.57 -11.87
N SER A 364 -27.05 13.46 -11.33
CA SER A 364 -25.78 13.37 -10.60
C SER A 364 -24.92 12.26 -11.21
N LEU A 365 -23.65 12.58 -11.44
CA LEU A 365 -22.68 11.72 -12.10
C LEU A 365 -21.96 10.83 -11.07
N LEU A 366 -21.59 9.62 -11.47
CA LEU A 366 -20.93 8.61 -10.67
C LEU A 366 -19.75 8.01 -11.44
N ASP A 367 -18.77 7.45 -10.72
CA ASP A 367 -17.64 6.73 -11.33
C ASP A 367 -16.73 7.60 -12.21
N TRP A 368 -15.91 8.40 -11.53
CA TRP A 368 -14.99 9.35 -12.15
C TRP A 368 -13.66 8.71 -12.62
N GLY A 369 -13.56 7.37 -12.63
CA GLY A 369 -12.31 6.66 -12.91
C GLY A 369 -11.76 6.86 -14.33
N ILE A 370 -12.60 7.30 -15.27
CA ILE A 370 -12.18 7.54 -16.66
C ILE A 370 -12.29 9.00 -17.14
N ALA A 371 -12.57 9.92 -16.21
CA ALA A 371 -12.72 11.33 -16.54
C ALA A 371 -11.38 11.99 -16.89
N VAL A 372 -11.42 12.91 -17.85
CA VAL A 372 -10.24 13.58 -18.44
C VAL A 372 -10.30 15.08 -18.23
N ARG A 373 -9.16 15.78 -18.32
CA ARG A 373 -9.14 17.23 -18.23
C ARG A 373 -9.79 17.85 -19.47
N MET A 374 -10.56 18.91 -19.25
CA MET A 374 -11.16 19.71 -20.32
C MET A 374 -11.23 21.17 -19.89
N LYS A 375 -10.79 22.09 -20.75
CA LYS A 375 -10.82 23.52 -20.47
C LYS A 375 -12.00 24.18 -21.18
N TRP A 376 -12.76 25.00 -20.47
CA TRP A 376 -13.67 25.97 -21.07
C TRP A 376 -12.93 27.31 -21.22
N ASP A 377 -12.82 27.83 -22.45
CA ASP A 377 -12.12 29.10 -22.73
C ASP A 377 -13.04 30.34 -22.77
N GLY A 378 -14.33 30.16 -22.49
CA GLY A 378 -15.36 31.19 -22.65
C GLY A 378 -16.19 31.05 -23.93
N SER A 379 -15.71 30.27 -24.91
CA SER A 379 -16.37 30.04 -26.20
C SER A 379 -16.35 28.58 -26.67
N ARG A 380 -15.33 27.82 -26.29
CA ARG A 380 -15.09 26.44 -26.72
C ARG A 380 -14.65 25.57 -25.56
N TYR A 381 -15.03 24.30 -25.65
CA TYR A 381 -14.49 23.24 -24.82
C TYR A 381 -13.25 22.66 -25.49
N ILE A 382 -12.12 22.64 -24.80
CA ILE A 382 -10.82 22.20 -25.31
C ILE A 382 -10.39 20.97 -24.51
N ARG A 383 -10.21 19.85 -25.19
CA ARG A 383 -9.82 18.59 -24.56
C ARG A 383 -8.34 18.60 -24.13
N GLY A 384 -8.06 18.10 -22.94
CA GLY A 384 -6.71 18.01 -22.37
C GLY A 384 -5.89 16.85 -22.94
N ASP A 385 -4.60 16.83 -22.57
CA ASP A 385 -3.62 15.86 -23.07
C ASP A 385 -3.65 14.51 -22.35
N ASP A 386 -4.36 14.43 -21.22
CA ASP A 386 -4.56 13.19 -20.45
C ASP A 386 -5.64 12.27 -21.09
N PHE A 387 -6.15 12.63 -22.26
CA PHE A 387 -7.11 11.85 -23.04
C PHE A 387 -6.57 10.48 -23.51
N GLN A 388 -5.26 10.38 -23.74
CA GLN A 388 -4.60 9.15 -24.23
C GLN A 388 -4.62 7.99 -23.21
N LEU A 389 -5.09 8.22 -21.99
CA LEU A 389 -4.91 7.30 -20.87
C LEU A 389 -5.98 6.22 -20.74
N ILE A 390 -7.18 6.40 -21.33
CA ILE A 390 -8.36 5.61 -20.91
C ILE A 390 -9.42 5.44 -22.00
N VAL A 391 -9.56 6.40 -22.91
CA VAL A 391 -10.61 6.32 -23.92
C VAL A 391 -10.16 5.34 -25.01
N PRO A 392 -10.99 4.34 -25.38
CA PRO A 392 -10.63 3.41 -26.43
C PRO A 392 -10.17 4.15 -27.68
N ILE A 393 -9.23 3.55 -28.40
CA ILE A 393 -8.67 3.99 -29.70
C ILE A 393 -9.80 4.27 -30.75
N TYR A 394 -11.04 3.88 -30.42
CA TYR A 394 -12.26 4.02 -31.22
C TYR A 394 -13.04 5.34 -31.03
N SER A 395 -12.53 6.31 -30.27
CA SER A 395 -13.10 7.65 -30.27
C SER A 395 -12.31 8.55 -31.21
N ASP A 396 -12.99 9.24 -32.14
CA ASP A 396 -12.39 10.22 -33.06
C ASP A 396 -11.84 11.48 -32.35
N SER A 397 -11.74 11.44 -31.02
CA SER A 397 -11.32 12.56 -30.21
C SER A 397 -9.82 12.53 -29.92
N LYS A 398 -9.19 13.70 -29.84
CA LYS A 398 -7.75 13.88 -29.65
C LYS A 398 -7.47 15.01 -28.65
N PRO A 399 -6.31 14.97 -27.97
CA PRO A 399 -5.79 16.12 -27.26
C PRO A 399 -5.88 17.42 -28.07
N GLY A 400 -6.31 18.51 -27.43
CA GLY A 400 -6.42 19.83 -28.05
C GLY A 400 -7.64 20.03 -28.96
N MET A 401 -8.48 19.02 -29.19
CA MET A 401 -9.71 19.20 -29.94
C MET A 401 -10.62 20.23 -29.27
N LYS A 402 -11.24 21.07 -30.11
CA LYS A 402 -12.09 22.17 -29.69
C LYS A 402 -13.52 21.90 -30.16
N TYR A 403 -14.46 22.06 -29.25
CA TYR A 403 -15.89 21.92 -29.51
C TYR A 403 -16.59 23.24 -29.19
N THR A 404 -17.42 23.72 -30.11
CA THR A 404 -18.46 24.69 -29.77
C THR A 404 -19.47 24.06 -28.81
N PRO A 405 -20.31 24.86 -28.11
CA PRO A 405 -21.33 24.30 -27.24
C PRO A 405 -22.29 23.33 -27.91
N ASP A 406 -22.70 23.62 -29.14
CA ASP A 406 -23.59 22.75 -29.90
C ASP A 406 -22.91 21.45 -30.33
N GLU A 407 -21.66 21.51 -30.80
CA GLU A 407 -20.88 20.30 -31.15
C GLU A 407 -20.68 19.40 -29.93
N PHE A 408 -20.36 19.99 -28.77
CA PHE A 408 -20.14 19.24 -27.53
C PHE A 408 -21.42 18.53 -27.06
N ARG A 409 -22.55 19.24 -27.07
CA ARG A 409 -23.87 18.67 -26.72
C ARG A 409 -24.29 17.57 -27.69
N ARG A 410 -24.14 17.79 -29.00
CA ARG A 410 -24.48 16.79 -30.03
C ARG A 410 -23.62 15.53 -29.91
N TYR A 411 -22.33 15.69 -29.62
CA TYR A 411 -21.43 14.58 -29.35
C TYR A 411 -21.93 13.72 -28.18
N TRP A 412 -22.19 14.34 -27.02
CA TRP A 412 -22.62 13.61 -25.82
C TRP A 412 -23.99 12.96 -25.98
N ILE A 413 -24.98 13.69 -26.51
CA ILE A 413 -26.31 13.15 -26.76
C ILE A 413 -26.23 11.99 -27.77
N GLY A 414 -25.50 12.18 -28.88
CA GLY A 414 -25.34 11.14 -29.89
C GLY A 414 -24.67 9.89 -29.33
N TRP A 415 -23.65 10.05 -28.47
CA TRP A 415 -23.01 8.94 -27.78
C TRP A 415 -23.96 8.23 -26.81
N MET A 416 -24.69 8.96 -25.96
CA MET A 416 -25.65 8.37 -25.01
C MET A 416 -26.78 7.61 -25.72
N VAL A 417 -27.33 8.17 -26.80
CA VAL A 417 -28.38 7.50 -27.60
C VAL A 417 -27.85 6.20 -28.21
N LYS A 418 -26.66 6.23 -28.83
CA LYS A 418 -26.03 5.03 -29.39
C LYS A 418 -25.81 3.97 -28.31
N THR A 419 -25.21 4.35 -27.18
CA THR A 419 -24.95 3.44 -26.06
C THR A 419 -26.23 2.80 -25.52
N GLU A 420 -27.29 3.58 -25.32
CA GLU A 420 -28.57 3.09 -24.80
C GLU A 420 -29.25 2.12 -25.79
N TYR A 421 -29.34 2.48 -27.07
CA TYR A 421 -30.00 1.64 -28.05
C TYR A 421 -29.20 0.39 -28.40
N THR A 422 -27.85 0.46 -28.40
CA THR A 422 -27.01 -0.74 -28.45
C THR A 422 -27.24 -1.64 -27.25
N ALA A 423 -27.40 -1.09 -26.04
CA ALA A 423 -27.71 -1.89 -24.85
C ALA A 423 -29.09 -2.56 -24.95
N LEU A 424 -30.11 -1.84 -25.41
CA LEU A 424 -31.46 -2.39 -25.64
C LEU A 424 -31.46 -3.50 -26.69
N TRP A 425 -30.72 -3.31 -27.79
CA TRP A 425 -30.53 -4.33 -28.81
C TRP A 425 -29.82 -5.56 -28.25
N SER A 426 -28.72 -5.40 -27.50
CA SER A 426 -27.98 -6.52 -26.89
C SER A 426 -28.82 -7.37 -25.91
N ARG A 427 -29.89 -6.77 -25.36
CA ARG A 427 -30.84 -7.42 -24.44
C ARG A 427 -32.06 -8.00 -25.16
N ASN A 428 -32.08 -7.98 -26.49
CA ASN A 428 -33.20 -8.41 -27.34
C ASN A 428 -34.52 -7.65 -27.05
N VAL A 429 -34.44 -6.39 -26.60
CA VAL A 429 -35.62 -5.53 -26.37
C VAL A 429 -36.12 -4.93 -27.70
N ILE A 430 -35.21 -4.68 -28.63
CA ILE A 430 -35.47 -4.21 -30.00
C ILE A 430 -34.70 -5.08 -30.98
N THR A 431 -35.13 -5.13 -32.25
CA THR A 431 -34.41 -5.89 -33.27
C THR A 431 -33.17 -5.11 -33.77
N SER A 432 -32.20 -5.83 -34.36
CA SER A 432 -31.04 -5.22 -35.05
C SER A 432 -31.47 -4.18 -36.06
N ARG A 433 -32.50 -4.51 -36.85
CA ARG A 433 -33.05 -3.63 -37.89
C ARG A 433 -33.63 -2.36 -37.29
N ASP A 434 -34.42 -2.47 -36.22
CA ASP A 434 -35.00 -1.29 -35.55
C ASP A 434 -33.91 -0.38 -34.99
N GLY A 435 -32.86 -0.96 -34.39
CA GLY A 435 -31.71 -0.21 -33.89
C GLY A 435 -30.95 0.51 -35.02
N GLU A 436 -30.65 -0.18 -36.11
CA GLU A 436 -29.96 0.40 -37.27
C GLU A 436 -30.78 1.48 -37.97
N GLU A 437 -32.08 1.28 -38.18
CA GLU A 437 -32.96 2.29 -38.78
C GLU A 437 -33.08 3.52 -37.89
N PHE A 438 -33.21 3.34 -36.59
CA PHE A 438 -33.31 4.43 -35.62
C PHE A 438 -32.02 5.24 -35.50
N LEU A 439 -30.85 4.60 -35.50
CA LEU A 439 -29.57 5.29 -35.36
C LEU A 439 -29.11 6.05 -36.62
N LYS A 440 -29.85 5.94 -37.74
CA LYS A 440 -29.58 6.71 -38.98
C LYS A 440 -29.91 8.19 -38.88
N ASP A 441 -30.90 8.57 -38.06
CA ASP A 441 -31.30 9.98 -37.88
C ASP A 441 -31.49 10.31 -36.40
N LEU A 442 -30.56 11.09 -35.86
CA LEU A 442 -30.56 11.52 -34.47
C LEU A 442 -31.07 12.96 -34.28
N ASN A 443 -31.57 13.62 -35.33
CA ASN A 443 -31.91 15.05 -35.28
C ASN A 443 -32.95 15.40 -34.22
N TRP A 444 -33.90 14.51 -33.96
CA TRP A 444 -34.93 14.70 -32.93
C TRP A 444 -34.35 14.79 -31.51
N TRP A 445 -33.26 14.07 -31.25
CA TRP A 445 -32.58 14.03 -29.94
C TRP A 445 -31.80 15.31 -29.64
N TYR A 446 -31.46 16.09 -30.67
CA TYR A 446 -30.70 17.33 -30.52
C TYR A 446 -31.56 18.57 -30.25
N ARG A 447 -32.89 18.45 -30.37
CA ARG A 447 -33.83 19.52 -30.01
C ARG A 447 -34.19 19.37 -28.54
N ARG A 448 -34.02 20.41 -27.71
CA ARG A 448 -34.39 20.31 -26.29
C ARG A 448 -35.90 20.23 -26.11
#